data_AF-A0A550GB15-F1
#
_entry.id   AF-A0A550GB15-F1
#
_cell.length_a   1.000
_cell.length_b   1.000
_cell.length_c   1.000
_cell.angle_alpha   90.00
_cell.angle_beta   90.00
_cell.angle_gamma   90.00
#
_symmetry.space_group_name_H-M   'P 1'
#
loop_
_entity.id
_entity.type
_entity.pdbx_description
1 polymer ?
#
loop_
_entity_poly.entity_id
_entity_poly.type
_entity_poly.pdbx_seq_one_letter_code
_entity_poly.pdbx_strand_id
1 'polypeptide(L)' 'MGCWKWFKGILKEANVNISDDNKAKIDDVIHKYIGEQSSYGKCSADWKKARVEIKESPKMKAELIAKLKPLT' A
#
# COMPACT_ATOMS: atom_id res chain seq x y z
N MET A 1 3.93 13.18 6.51
CA MET A 1 3.74 12.92 5.06
C MET A 1 3.07 11.57 4.93
N GLY A 2 2.01 11.46 4.12
CA GLY A 2 1.28 10.22 3.95
C GLY A 2 2.09 9.12 3.26
N CYS A 3 2.00 7.89 3.74
CA CYS A 3 2.71 6.73 3.18
C CYS A 3 2.25 6.44 1.74
N TRP A 4 1.02 6.84 1.37
CA TRP A 4 0.48 6.74 -0.01
C TRP A 4 1.40 7.35 -1.07
N LYS A 5 2.23 8.37 -0.73
CA LYS A 5 3.17 8.98 -1.67
C LYS A 5 4.17 7.96 -2.22
N TRP A 6 4.63 7.03 -1.38
CA TRP A 6 5.54 5.97 -1.80
C TRP A 6 4.81 4.98 -2.72
N PHE A 7 3.55 4.68 -2.42
CA PHE A 7 2.73 3.67 -3.10
C PHE A 7 1.93 4.19 -4.31
N LYS A 8 2.15 5.43 -4.77
CA LYS A 8 1.47 6.02 -5.94
C LYS A 8 1.42 5.11 -7.17
N GLY A 9 2.48 4.35 -7.44
CA GLY A 9 2.52 3.41 -8.56
C GLY A 9 1.47 2.29 -8.40
N ILE A 10 1.40 1.68 -7.22
CA ILE A 10 0.43 0.63 -6.90
C ILE A 10 -1.00 1.18 -6.87
N LEU A 11 -1.19 2.39 -6.36
CA LEU A 11 -2.49 3.06 -6.36
C LEU A 11 -3.00 3.31 -7.79
N LYS A 12 -2.10 3.73 -8.70
CA LYS A 12 -2.41 3.87 -10.12
C LYS A 12 -2.80 2.53 -10.75
N GLU A 13 -2.09 1.45 -10.42
CA GLU A 13 -2.43 0.10 -10.89
C GLU A 13 -3.74 -0.43 -10.31
N ALA A 14 -4.09 -0.04 -9.08
CA ALA A 14 -5.36 -0.34 -8.45
C ALA A 14 -6.53 0.53 -8.97
N ASN A 15 -6.24 1.48 -9.88
CA ASN A 15 -7.17 2.50 -10.36
C ASN A 15 -7.79 3.36 -9.24
N VAL A 16 -7.06 3.55 -8.12
CA VAL A 16 -7.47 4.36 -6.98
C VAL A 16 -7.09 5.81 -7.23
N ASN A 17 -8.11 6.66 -7.39
CA ASN A 17 -7.91 8.09 -7.49
C ASN A 17 -7.67 8.68 -6.10
N ILE A 18 -6.55 9.36 -5.88
CA ILE A 18 -6.22 9.95 -4.59
C ILE A 18 -6.90 11.33 -4.50
N SER A 19 -7.79 11.49 -3.54
CA SER A 19 -8.46 12.74 -3.18
C SER A 19 -8.18 13.12 -1.73
N ASP A 20 -8.47 14.37 -1.35
CA ASP A 20 -8.33 14.81 0.04
C ASP A 20 -9.23 14.04 1.02
N ASP A 21 -10.33 13.47 0.54
CA ASP A 21 -11.29 12.72 1.34
C ASP A 21 -10.85 11.27 1.59
N ASN A 22 -10.19 10.64 0.61
CA ASN A 22 -9.78 9.23 0.71
C ASN A 22 -8.29 9.04 1.05
N LYS A 23 -7.44 10.07 0.93
CA LYS A 23 -6.00 9.96 1.24
C LYS A 23 -5.74 9.39 2.63
N ALA A 24 -6.58 9.75 3.62
CA ALA A 24 -6.45 9.26 5.00
C ALA A 24 -6.78 7.77 5.11
N LYS A 25 -7.83 7.31 4.40
CA LYS A 25 -8.20 5.89 4.34
C LYS A 25 -7.15 5.06 3.59
N ILE A 26 -6.61 5.60 2.51
CA ILE A 26 -5.51 4.97 1.75
C ILE A 26 -4.27 4.84 2.64
N ASP A 27 -3.90 5.89 3.36
CA ASP A 27 -2.80 5.85 4.33
C ASP A 27 -3.03 4.77 5.39
N ASP A 28 -4.24 4.70 5.98
CA ASP A 28 -4.59 3.72 7.01
C ASP A 28 -4.50 2.28 6.48
N VAL A 29 -5.05 2.01 5.28
CA VAL A 29 -4.98 0.68 4.66
C VAL A 29 -3.54 0.26 4.37
N ILE A 30 -2.73 1.15 3.80
CA ILE A 30 -1.31 0.86 3.54
C ILE A 30 -0.59 0.65 4.86
N HIS A 31 -0.79 1.52 5.85
CA HIS A 31 -0.12 1.42 7.14
C HIS A 31 -0.44 0.10 7.84
N LYS A 32 -1.73 -0.27 7.92
CA LYS A 32 -2.16 -1.56 8.48
C LYS A 32 -1.57 -2.74 7.72
N TYR A 33 -1.59 -2.69 6.39
CA TYR A 33 -1.08 -3.77 5.57
C TYR A 33 0.43 -3.97 5.75
N ILE A 34 1.22 -2.90 5.66
CA ILE A 34 2.68 -2.98 5.88
C ILE A 34 2.99 -3.37 7.33
N GLY A 35 2.30 -2.79 8.31
CA GLY A 35 2.49 -3.13 9.72
C GLY A 35 2.25 -4.62 9.98
N GLU A 36 1.18 -5.17 9.39
CA GLU A 36 0.87 -6.59 9.47
C GLU A 36 1.92 -7.45 8.75
N GLN A 37 2.24 -7.15 7.48
CA GLN A 37 3.24 -7.93 6.73
C GLN A 37 4.64 -7.85 7.38
N SER A 38 5.00 -6.69 7.94
CA SER A 38 6.27 -6.50 8.64
C SER A 38 6.32 -7.22 9.97
N SER A 39 5.22 -7.25 10.72
CA SER A 39 5.09 -8.07 11.94
C SER A 39 5.31 -9.56 11.65
N TYR A 40 4.85 -10.04 10.48
CA TYR A 40 5.11 -11.40 10.01
C TYR A 40 6.47 -11.60 9.33
N GLY A 41 7.35 -10.60 9.31
CA GLY A 41 8.68 -10.68 8.68
C GLY A 41 8.65 -10.79 7.15
N LYS A 42 7.54 -10.45 6.50
CA LYS A 42 7.36 -10.56 5.04
C LYS A 42 7.80 -9.32 4.27
N CYS A 43 7.86 -8.16 4.93
CA CYS A 43 8.42 -6.95 4.37
C CYS A 43 9.05 -6.07 5.46
N SER A 44 9.89 -5.14 5.05
CA SER A 44 10.46 -4.14 5.93
C SER A 44 9.39 -3.18 6.48
N ALA A 45 9.62 -2.66 7.69
CA ALA A 45 8.85 -1.53 8.23
C ALA A 45 9.19 -0.21 7.53
N ASP A 46 10.32 -0.15 6.81
CA ASP A 46 10.70 0.99 5.98
C ASP A 46 9.79 1.09 4.75
N TRP A 47 8.93 2.12 4.68
CA TRP A 47 7.99 2.33 3.56
C TRP A 47 8.63 2.25 2.16
N LYS A 48 9.85 2.78 2.02
CA LYS A 48 10.58 2.79 0.75
C LYS A 48 11.02 1.37 0.34
N LYS A 49 11.46 0.55 1.30
CA LYS A 49 11.86 -0.86 1.06
C LYS A 49 10.63 -1.74 0.90
N ALA A 50 9.64 -1.60 1.79
CA ALA A 50 8.38 -2.32 1.73
C ALA A 50 7.70 -2.18 0.36
N ARG A 51 7.72 -0.96 -0.22
CA ARG A 51 7.23 -0.74 -1.57
C ARG A 51 7.95 -1.59 -2.62
N VAL A 52 9.28 -1.69 -2.54
CA VAL A 52 10.09 -2.48 -3.48
C VAL A 52 9.75 -3.96 -3.33
N GLU A 53 9.76 -4.47 -2.10
CA GLU A 53 9.42 -5.87 -1.79
C GLU A 53 8.00 -6.23 -2.23
N ILE A 54 7.03 -5.33 -2.02
CA ILE A 54 5.65 -5.52 -2.47
C ILE A 54 5.56 -5.46 -3.98
N LYS A 55 6.31 -4.57 -4.64
CA LYS A 55 6.33 -4.50 -6.11
C LYS A 55 6.94 -5.76 -6.72
N GLU A 56 7.97 -6.31 -6.10
CA GLU A 56 8.67 -7.53 -6.52
C GLU A 56 7.91 -8.81 -6.17
N SER A 57 7.01 -8.77 -5.18
CA SER A 57 6.13 -9.88 -4.80
C SER A 57 4.75 -9.76 -5.46
N PRO A 58 4.45 -10.58 -6.48
CA PRO A 58 3.15 -10.54 -7.17
C PRO A 58 1.99 -10.78 -6.21
N LYS A 59 2.20 -11.65 -5.21
CA LYS A 59 1.20 -11.97 -4.19
C LYS A 59 0.90 -10.75 -3.31
N MET A 60 1.92 -10.14 -2.72
CA MET A 60 1.72 -8.99 -1.83
C MET A 60 1.15 -7.78 -2.59
N LYS A 61 1.57 -7.59 -3.84
CA LYS A 61 1.02 -6.57 -4.71
C LYS A 61 -0.48 -6.78 -4.95
N ALA A 62 -0.89 -7.99 -5.30
CA ALA A 62 -2.29 -8.33 -5.55
C ALA A 62 -3.14 -8.17 -4.28
N GLU A 63 -2.63 -8.58 -3.12
CA GLU A 63 -3.29 -8.42 -1.82
C GLU A 63 -3.51 -6.93 -1.47
N LEU A 64 -2.48 -6.10 -1.65
CA LEU A 64 -2.58 -4.66 -1.40
C LEU A 64 -3.55 -4.00 -2.39
N ILE A 65 -3.49 -4.34 -3.68
CA ILE A 65 -4.43 -3.82 -4.68
C ILE A 65 -5.88 -4.23 -4.34
N ALA A 66 -6.11 -5.48 -3.92
CA ALA A 66 -7.43 -5.95 -3.53
C ALA A 66 -8.00 -5.18 -2.33
N LYS A 67 -7.16 -4.83 -1.34
CA LYS A 67 -7.55 -3.99 -0.21
C LYS A 67 -7.79 -2.52 -0.58
N LEU A 68 -7.12 -2.04 -1.63
CA LEU A 68 -7.23 -0.66 -2.11
C LEU A 68 -8.40 -0.45 -3.09
N LYS A 69 -8.78 -1.46 -3.87
CA LYS A 69 -9.94 -1.42 -4.79
C LYS A 69 -11.26 -0.94 -4.18
N PRO A 70 -11.69 -1.32 -2.97
CA PRO A 70 -12.93 -0.81 -2.39
C PRO A 70 -12.87 0.69 -2.01
N LEU A 71 -11.71 1.34 -2.14
CA LEU A 71 -11.53 2.78 -1.91
C LEU A 71 -11.56 3.62 -3.21
N THR A 72 -11.78 3.00 -4.38
CA THR A 72 -11.99 3.70 -5.66
C THR A 72 -13.33 4.40 -5.72
#